data_AF-A0A929B1T9-F1
#
_entry.id   AF-A0A929B1T9-F1
#
_cell.length_a   1.000
_cell.length_b   1.000
_cell.length_c   1.000
_cell.angle_alpha   90.00
_cell.angle_beta   90.00
_cell.angle_gamma   90.00
#
_symmetry.space_group_name_H-M   'P 1'
#
loop_
_entity.id
_entity.type
_entity.pdbx_description
1 polymer ?
#
loop_
_entity_poly.entity_id
_entity_poly.type
_entity_poly.pdbx_seq_one_letter_code
_entity_poly.pdbx_strand_id
1 'polypeptide(L)'
;MKNHKFILALSTSVSILVLLQSCTFRDKLANQKAIADSHSFKSIEIEPTPEMPRDPLAEFDMVKSDRLTDTARFLAGMKIEHESNFAERQNTINWLEHQRFFANAWSKLEMQQLSRVRQWSAEELDRINTAFPSVFYPFGGADFLYAYSLFPQGKEYILVGLEPVGSVPDLATLSKPQLSDRLQKIRDSLYSLLPLSSFPINHMKVDLQEQGVLPILYVFMARTNNRILDVQYVGLDKQANIQTFREGMIPGVKIAFVSEREIEPRTLYYFSADLSNDGLQQHPELINFISQLENLVTYLKAASYLMYSERFSKIKDLLLSQSNYLLQDDSGMPLKSFDSSQWDLTFYGNYTRPISLFSNRYQPELQQIYLTDDSIKPLNFNIGYQFKSNECKILRRKTTEPACTSSNLMLAKVRKDDSLVRSE
;
A
#
# COMPACT_ATOMS: atom_id res chain seq x y z
N MET A 1 19.15 -53.08 -19.16
CA MET A 1 19.45 -54.24 -20.04
C MET A 1 19.21 -55.53 -19.25
N LYS A 2 18.27 -56.38 -19.70
CA LYS A 2 17.99 -57.79 -19.32
C LYS A 2 17.61 -58.04 -17.83
N ASN A 3 16.45 -58.59 -17.44
CA ASN A 3 15.69 -59.77 -17.86
C ASN A 3 14.21 -59.61 -17.39
N HIS A 4 13.17 -59.87 -18.21
CA HIS A 4 12.40 -61.13 -18.36
C HIS A 4 11.68 -61.59 -17.06
N LYS A 5 10.37 -61.91 -16.98
CA LYS A 5 9.35 -62.40 -17.93
C LYS A 5 7.95 -62.46 -17.24
N PHE A 6 6.89 -62.31 -18.04
CA PHE A 6 5.58 -63.03 -18.03
C PHE A 6 4.60 -62.83 -16.85
N ILE A 7 3.26 -62.97 -16.94
CA ILE A 7 2.17 -62.93 -17.94
C ILE A 7 0.91 -63.37 -17.11
N LEU A 8 -0.27 -62.75 -17.32
CA LEU A 8 -1.66 -63.23 -17.11
C LEU A 8 -2.04 -63.95 -15.78
N ALA A 9 -3.26 -63.95 -15.23
CA ALA A 9 -4.57 -63.39 -15.52
C ALA A 9 -5.54 -63.78 -14.38
N LEU A 10 -6.72 -63.17 -14.39
CA LEU A 10 -8.03 -63.65 -13.91
C LEU A 10 -8.44 -63.52 -12.42
N SER A 11 -9.53 -62.75 -12.30
CA SER A 11 -10.62 -62.72 -11.32
C SER A 11 -11.09 -64.07 -10.77
N THR A 12 -11.55 -64.12 -9.51
CA THR A 12 -12.98 -64.17 -9.11
C THR A 12 -13.13 -64.37 -7.59
N SER A 13 -14.28 -63.92 -7.10
CA SER A 13 -14.79 -63.79 -5.73
C SER A 13 -15.10 -65.11 -4.98
N VAL A 14 -15.69 -64.96 -3.76
CA VAL A 14 -16.41 -65.93 -2.89
C VAL A 14 -15.61 -66.28 -1.62
N SER A 15 -15.83 -65.59 -0.49
CA SER A 15 -16.83 -65.81 0.59
C SER A 15 -16.57 -67.04 1.48
N ILE A 16 -16.26 -66.81 2.76
CA ILE A 16 -16.40 -67.78 3.84
C ILE A 16 -17.09 -67.11 5.05
N LEU A 17 -18.13 -67.80 5.50
CA LEU A 17 -19.12 -67.53 6.56
C LEU A 17 -18.60 -67.97 7.95
N VAL A 18 -19.47 -67.87 8.99
CA VAL A 18 -19.48 -68.57 10.32
C VAL A 18 -19.07 -67.63 11.49
N LEU A 19 -19.85 -67.36 12.56
CA LEU A 19 -20.99 -68.03 13.20
C LEU A 19 -21.87 -67.06 14.03
N LEU A 20 -23.16 -67.40 14.10
CA LEU A 20 -24.17 -66.91 15.06
C LEU A 20 -24.08 -67.67 16.39
N GLN A 21 -24.39 -67.01 17.50
CA GLN A 21 -25.11 -67.63 18.61
C GLN A 21 -26.22 -66.72 19.16
N SER A 22 -27.31 -67.41 19.47
CA SER A 22 -28.68 -67.02 19.75
C SER A 22 -28.96 -66.82 21.24
N CYS A 23 -29.97 -66.01 21.58
CA CYS A 23 -30.94 -66.32 22.65
C CYS A 23 -32.19 -65.43 22.54
N THR A 24 -33.35 -66.07 22.48
CA THR A 24 -34.72 -65.53 22.43
C THR A 24 -35.38 -65.61 23.81
N PHE A 25 -36.23 -64.63 24.18
CA PHE A 25 -37.60 -64.72 24.79
C PHE A 25 -37.92 -63.38 25.51
N ARG A 26 -38.87 -62.54 25.09
CA ARG A 26 -40.35 -62.56 25.22
C ARG A 26 -40.88 -61.85 26.48
N ASP A 27 -41.79 -60.91 26.20
CA ASP A 27 -42.83 -60.27 27.02
C ASP A 27 -42.46 -59.30 28.17
N LYS A 28 -42.75 -58.01 27.94
CA LYS A 28 -43.82 -57.32 28.70
C LYS A 28 -44.32 -56.04 27.99
N LEU A 29 -45.65 -55.99 27.90
CA LEU A 29 -46.51 -54.91 27.42
C LEU A 29 -46.34 -53.59 28.19
N ALA A 30 -46.78 -52.52 27.50
CA ALA A 30 -47.45 -51.32 28.02
C ALA A 30 -46.60 -50.07 28.34
N ASN A 31 -46.37 -49.26 27.30
CA ASN A 31 -46.49 -47.79 27.24
C ASN A 31 -45.73 -47.37 25.96
N GLN A 32 -46.21 -46.57 25.01
CA GLN A 32 -47.37 -45.70 24.88
C GLN A 32 -47.60 -45.55 23.37
N LYS A 33 -48.86 -45.67 22.95
CA LYS A 33 -49.31 -45.31 21.59
C LYS A 33 -49.95 -43.93 21.68
N ALA A 34 -49.16 -42.90 21.44
CA ALA A 34 -49.53 -41.53 21.08
C ALA A 34 -48.18 -40.79 21.00
N ILE A 35 -47.68 -40.40 19.84
CA ILE A 35 -48.11 -39.20 19.10
C ILE A 35 -47.72 -39.46 17.63
N ALA A 36 -48.72 -39.56 16.76
CA ALA A 36 -48.55 -39.35 15.32
C ALA A 36 -48.77 -37.85 15.05
N ASP A 37 -48.14 -37.35 13.99
CA ASP A 37 -48.23 -35.99 13.43
C ASP A 37 -47.26 -34.93 13.97
N SER A 38 -45.98 -35.06 13.60
CA SER A 38 -45.19 -33.94 13.03
C SER A 38 -43.80 -34.42 12.59
N HIS A 39 -43.61 -34.79 11.33
CA HIS A 39 -42.27 -34.89 10.76
C HIS A 39 -42.23 -34.17 9.41
N SER A 40 -41.94 -32.87 9.47
CA SER A 40 -41.39 -32.13 8.34
C SER A 40 -40.02 -32.72 8.02
N PHE A 41 -39.80 -33.13 6.77
CA PHE A 41 -38.47 -33.46 6.27
C PHE A 41 -37.60 -32.19 6.35
N LYS A 42 -36.66 -32.14 7.30
CA LYS A 42 -35.56 -31.19 7.25
C LYS A 42 -34.61 -31.66 6.14
N SER A 43 -34.58 -30.91 5.05
CA SER A 43 -33.51 -30.94 4.07
C SER A 43 -32.17 -30.79 4.80
N ILE A 44 -31.27 -31.75 4.59
CA ILE A 44 -29.88 -31.63 5.00
C ILE A 44 -29.27 -30.56 4.10
N GLU A 45 -29.09 -29.35 4.64
CA GLU A 45 -28.21 -28.35 4.03
C GLU A 45 -26.81 -28.97 3.97
N ILE A 46 -26.36 -29.23 2.74
CA ILE A 46 -24.95 -29.52 2.47
C ILE A 46 -24.23 -28.21 2.77
N GLU A 47 -23.42 -28.19 3.83
CA GLU A 47 -22.52 -27.07 4.08
C GLU A 47 -21.73 -26.79 2.79
N PRO A 48 -21.64 -25.53 2.33
CA PRO A 48 -20.88 -25.20 1.14
C PRO A 48 -19.44 -25.65 1.36
N THR A 49 -18.95 -26.52 0.48
CA THR A 49 -17.54 -26.87 0.38
C THR A 49 -16.73 -25.58 0.45
N PRO A 50 -15.69 -25.47 1.32
CA PRO A 50 -14.87 -24.27 1.35
C PRO A 50 -14.35 -24.01 -0.08
N GLU A 51 -14.74 -22.89 -0.67
CA GLU A 51 -14.18 -22.47 -1.96
C GLU A 51 -12.65 -22.50 -1.80
N MET A 52 -11.97 -23.26 -2.67
CA MET A 52 -10.50 -23.19 -2.72
C MET A 52 -10.11 -21.71 -2.86
N PRO A 53 -9.07 -21.23 -2.16
CA PRO A 53 -8.62 -19.85 -2.30
C PRO A 53 -8.42 -19.56 -3.78
N ARG A 54 -9.21 -18.64 -4.34
CA ARG A 54 -9.02 -18.19 -5.72
C ARG A 54 -7.65 -17.50 -5.75
N ASP A 55 -6.79 -17.92 -6.67
CA ASP A 55 -5.51 -17.25 -6.90
C ASP A 55 -5.78 -15.75 -7.16
N PRO A 56 -5.33 -14.84 -6.27
CA PRO A 56 -5.59 -13.41 -6.41
C PRO A 56 -5.03 -12.82 -7.70
N LEU A 57 -4.05 -13.49 -8.32
CA LEU A 57 -3.43 -13.05 -9.56
C LEU A 57 -4.21 -13.50 -10.82
N ALA A 58 -5.20 -14.39 -10.68
CA ALA A 58 -5.93 -14.97 -11.82
C ALA A 58 -6.77 -13.95 -12.62
N GLU A 59 -7.06 -12.77 -12.05
CA GLU A 59 -7.79 -11.70 -12.73
C GLU A 59 -6.91 -10.85 -13.66
N PHE A 60 -5.58 -10.99 -13.59
CA PHE A 60 -4.64 -10.17 -14.36
C PHE A 60 -4.16 -10.87 -15.64
N ASP A 61 -3.97 -10.09 -16.69
CA ASP A 61 -3.27 -10.53 -17.89
C ASP A 61 -1.77 -10.62 -17.59
N MET A 62 -1.28 -11.85 -17.36
CA MET A 62 0.12 -12.06 -16.96
C MET A 62 1.11 -11.72 -18.08
N VAL A 63 0.72 -11.82 -19.36
CA VAL A 63 1.56 -11.41 -20.49
C VAL A 63 1.72 -9.89 -20.51
N LYS A 64 0.62 -9.16 -20.26
CA LYS A 64 0.68 -7.71 -20.07
C LYS A 64 1.54 -7.35 -18.86
N SER A 65 1.37 -8.05 -17.74
CA SER A 65 2.15 -7.85 -16.52
C SER A 65 3.65 -8.07 -16.73
N ASP A 66 4.07 -9.13 -17.43
CA ASP A 66 5.47 -9.40 -17.75
C ASP A 66 6.06 -8.24 -18.57
N ARG A 67 5.36 -7.79 -19.60
CA ARG A 67 5.79 -6.65 -20.43
C ARG A 67 5.93 -5.35 -19.64
N LEU A 68 4.97 -5.05 -18.76
CA LEU A 68 5.01 -3.86 -17.90
C LEU A 68 6.19 -3.93 -16.93
N THR A 69 6.42 -5.11 -16.34
CA THR A 69 7.52 -5.36 -15.41
C THR A 69 8.87 -5.27 -16.10
N ASP A 70 9.04 -5.87 -17.28
CA ASP A 70 10.28 -5.75 -18.07
C ASP A 70 10.52 -4.30 -18.51
N THR A 71 9.47 -3.56 -18.85
CA THR A 71 9.58 -2.13 -19.16
C THR A 71 10.10 -1.37 -17.94
N ALA A 72 9.52 -1.60 -16.76
CA ALA A 72 9.95 -0.98 -15.51
C ALA A 72 11.41 -1.31 -15.16
N ARG A 73 11.80 -2.59 -15.29
CA ARG A 73 13.17 -3.05 -15.08
C ARG A 73 14.15 -2.39 -16.05
N PHE A 74 13.80 -2.31 -17.34
CA PHE A 74 14.62 -1.65 -18.34
C PHE A 74 14.87 -0.18 -18.00
N LEU A 75 13.81 0.57 -17.65
CA LEU A 75 13.88 1.97 -17.23
C LEU A 75 14.65 2.16 -15.92
N ALA A 76 14.65 1.14 -15.05
CA ALA A 76 15.41 1.12 -13.82
C ALA A 76 16.88 0.73 -14.02
N GLY A 77 17.34 0.44 -15.23
CA GLY A 77 18.68 -0.11 -15.47
C GLY A 77 18.90 -1.50 -14.87
N MET A 78 17.83 -2.29 -14.75
CA MET A 78 17.84 -3.69 -14.32
C MET A 78 17.68 -4.60 -15.54
N LYS A 79 18.38 -5.74 -15.57
CA LYS A 79 18.20 -6.72 -16.65
C LYS A 79 16.75 -7.17 -16.70
N ILE A 80 16.17 -7.25 -17.90
CA ILE A 80 14.84 -7.84 -18.07
C ILE A 80 14.89 -9.34 -17.83
N GLU A 81 13.76 -9.93 -17.46
CA GLU A 81 13.68 -11.35 -17.08
C GLU A 81 12.92 -12.19 -18.09
N HIS A 82 12.02 -11.58 -18.87
CA HIS A 82 11.17 -12.29 -19.82
C HIS A 82 11.60 -12.00 -21.27
N GLU A 83 11.09 -12.79 -22.22
CA GLU A 83 11.32 -12.61 -23.65
C GLU A 83 10.53 -11.42 -24.19
N SER A 84 10.97 -10.21 -23.86
CA SER A 84 10.40 -8.97 -24.40
C SER A 84 10.94 -8.66 -25.80
N ASN A 85 10.10 -8.12 -26.69
CA ASN A 85 10.48 -7.72 -28.06
C ASN A 85 11.52 -6.57 -28.12
N PHE A 86 11.81 -5.91 -26.99
CA PHE A 86 12.86 -4.90 -26.84
C PHE A 86 14.11 -5.42 -26.11
N ALA A 87 14.21 -6.73 -25.85
CA ALA A 87 15.28 -7.34 -25.07
C ALA A 87 16.68 -6.97 -25.54
N GLU A 88 16.92 -6.97 -26.84
CA GLU A 88 18.24 -6.67 -27.41
C GLU A 88 18.72 -5.25 -27.09
N ARG A 89 17.80 -4.32 -26.77
CA ARG A 89 18.14 -2.93 -26.43
C ARG A 89 18.96 -2.82 -25.14
N GLN A 90 18.90 -3.81 -24.26
CA GLN A 90 19.70 -3.86 -23.04
C GLN A 90 21.20 -4.12 -23.31
N ASN A 91 21.57 -4.47 -24.55
CA ASN A 91 22.96 -4.67 -24.95
C ASN A 91 23.59 -3.41 -25.56
N THR A 92 22.84 -2.32 -25.67
CA THR A 92 23.36 -1.05 -26.21
C THR A 92 24.28 -0.35 -25.21
N ILE A 93 25.29 0.36 -25.71
CA ILE A 93 26.24 1.12 -24.88
C ILE A 93 25.49 2.09 -23.94
N ASN A 94 24.53 2.85 -24.48
CA ASN A 94 23.77 3.83 -23.71
C ASN A 94 22.95 3.20 -22.58
N TRP A 95 22.43 1.98 -22.77
CA TRP A 95 21.75 1.25 -21.71
C TRP A 95 22.72 0.68 -20.68
N LEU A 96 23.87 0.15 -21.11
CA LEU A 96 24.91 -0.33 -20.17
C LEU A 96 25.44 0.81 -19.28
N GLU A 97 25.57 2.02 -19.81
CA GLU A 97 25.88 3.23 -19.02
C GLU A 97 24.76 3.56 -18.04
N HIS A 98 23.50 3.49 -18.48
CA HIS A 98 22.33 3.68 -17.64
C HIS A 98 22.25 2.67 -16.47
N GLN A 99 22.51 1.40 -16.76
CA GLN A 99 22.60 0.34 -15.75
C GLN A 99 23.70 0.64 -14.74
N ARG A 100 24.91 1.03 -15.17
CA ARG A 100 26.02 1.37 -14.25
C ARG A 100 25.69 2.57 -13.38
N PHE A 101 25.06 3.60 -13.93
CA PHE A 101 24.58 4.75 -13.16
C PHE A 101 23.68 4.30 -12.01
N PHE A 102 22.64 3.52 -12.32
CA PHE A 102 21.70 3.07 -11.31
C PHE A 102 22.32 2.07 -10.33
N ALA A 103 23.17 1.14 -10.78
CA ALA A 103 23.85 0.21 -9.89
C ALA A 103 24.65 0.95 -8.80
N ASN A 104 25.36 2.01 -9.19
CA ASN A 104 26.13 2.84 -8.27
C ASN A 104 25.24 3.71 -7.37
N ALA A 105 24.25 4.41 -7.94
CA ALA A 105 23.40 5.32 -7.19
C ALA A 105 22.45 4.58 -6.24
N TRP A 106 21.84 3.48 -6.70
CA TRP A 106 20.93 2.66 -5.90
C TRP A 106 21.64 1.96 -4.76
N SER A 107 22.82 1.38 -4.98
CA SER A 107 23.60 0.72 -3.92
C SER A 107 23.93 1.67 -2.76
N LYS A 108 24.28 2.94 -3.07
CA LYS A 108 24.51 3.97 -2.07
C LYS A 108 23.23 4.33 -1.32
N LEU A 109 22.14 4.60 -2.05
CA LEU A 109 20.84 4.93 -1.46
C LEU A 109 20.33 3.82 -0.54
N GLU A 110 20.46 2.56 -0.99
CA GLU A 110 20.07 1.37 -0.26
C GLU A 110 20.84 1.24 1.07
N MET A 111 22.18 1.33 1.01
CA MET A 111 23.05 1.21 2.19
C MET A 111 22.93 2.38 3.17
N GLN A 112 22.73 3.60 2.67
CA GLN A 112 22.76 4.81 3.48
C GLN A 112 21.38 5.22 4.00
N GLN A 113 20.30 4.85 3.31
CA GLN A 113 18.95 5.34 3.61
C GLN A 113 17.94 4.20 3.69
N LEU A 114 17.64 3.50 2.59
CA LEU A 114 16.43 2.67 2.51
C LEU A 114 16.46 1.45 3.45
N SER A 115 17.62 0.82 3.63
CA SER A 115 17.77 -0.27 4.60
C SER A 115 17.46 0.18 6.03
N ARG A 116 17.91 1.38 6.40
CA ARG A 116 17.65 1.99 7.72
C ARG A 116 16.19 2.41 7.88
N VAL A 117 15.58 2.98 6.83
CA VAL A 117 14.15 3.30 6.80
C VAL A 117 13.32 2.04 7.05
N ARG A 118 13.62 0.93 6.35
CA ARG A 118 12.89 -0.33 6.53
C ARG A 118 13.11 -0.95 7.90
N GLN A 119 14.34 -0.93 8.42
CA GLN A 119 14.59 -1.43 9.78
C GLN A 119 13.79 -0.63 10.82
N TRP A 120 13.88 0.69 10.75
CA TRP A 120 13.15 1.57 11.66
C TRP A 120 11.63 1.42 11.51
N SER A 121 11.13 1.28 10.27
CA SER A 121 9.72 1.00 10.00
C SER A 121 9.25 -0.33 10.61
N ALA A 122 10.08 -1.37 10.57
CA ALA A 122 9.75 -2.67 11.14
C ALA A 122 9.69 -2.64 12.67
N GLU A 123 10.42 -1.72 13.30
CA GLU A 123 10.44 -1.57 14.76
C GLU A 123 9.34 -0.63 15.25
N GLU A 124 9.17 0.53 14.63
CA GLU A 124 8.33 1.62 15.15
C GLU A 124 6.96 1.72 14.46
N LEU A 125 6.80 1.18 13.25
CA LEU A 125 5.55 1.21 12.47
C LEU A 125 4.89 -0.16 12.31
N ASP A 126 5.34 -1.20 13.03
CA ASP A 126 4.82 -2.57 12.90
C ASP A 126 3.30 -2.64 13.08
N ARG A 127 2.78 -2.02 14.15
CA ARG A 127 1.33 -1.99 14.42
C ARG A 127 0.53 -1.28 13.33
N ILE A 128 1.11 -0.27 12.68
CA ILE A 128 0.46 0.45 11.58
C ILE A 128 0.48 -0.42 10.33
N ASN A 129 1.62 -1.04 10.02
CA ASN A 129 1.80 -1.89 8.85
C ASN A 129 0.94 -3.16 8.90
N THR A 130 0.86 -3.83 10.05
CA THR A 130 0.05 -5.04 10.25
C THR A 130 -1.46 -4.80 10.13
N ALA A 131 -1.91 -3.54 10.13
CA ALA A 131 -3.30 -3.15 9.87
C ALA A 131 -3.61 -2.93 8.37
N PHE A 132 -2.65 -3.16 7.47
CA PHE A 132 -2.79 -3.00 6.01
C PHE A 132 -3.39 -1.64 5.60
N PRO A 133 -2.71 -0.53 5.95
CA PRO A 133 -3.30 0.80 5.88
C PRO A 133 -3.48 1.29 4.44
N SER A 134 -4.37 2.27 4.28
CA SER A 134 -4.39 3.17 3.13
C SER A 134 -3.40 4.30 3.39
N VAL A 135 -2.37 4.44 2.55
CA VAL A 135 -1.29 5.41 2.74
C VAL A 135 -1.52 6.61 1.83
N PHE A 136 -1.83 7.77 2.41
CA PHE A 136 -2.03 9.01 1.67
C PHE A 136 -0.83 9.95 1.77
N TYR A 137 -0.31 10.36 0.62
CA TYR A 137 0.86 11.23 0.48
C TYR A 137 0.53 12.44 -0.40
N PRO A 138 -0.11 13.48 0.16
CA PRO A 138 -0.71 14.60 -0.58
C PRO A 138 0.29 15.46 -1.38
N PHE A 139 1.55 15.46 -1.00
CA PHE A 139 2.59 16.26 -1.67
C PHE A 139 3.76 15.37 -2.13
N GLY A 140 3.47 14.10 -2.42
CA GLY A 140 4.49 13.10 -2.72
C GLY A 140 5.02 13.17 -4.14
N GLY A 141 4.28 13.73 -5.10
CA GLY A 141 4.66 13.67 -6.51
C GLY A 141 4.88 12.22 -6.95
N ALA A 142 6.07 11.90 -7.45
CA ALA A 142 6.45 10.54 -7.84
C ALA A 142 7.08 9.69 -6.70
N ASP A 143 7.09 10.15 -5.44
CA ASP A 143 7.79 9.50 -4.32
C ASP A 143 7.12 8.24 -3.75
N PHE A 144 6.89 7.24 -4.61
CA PHE A 144 6.43 5.93 -4.16
C PHE A 144 7.47 5.24 -3.27
N LEU A 145 8.76 5.51 -3.51
CA LEU A 145 9.86 4.83 -2.84
C LEU A 145 9.82 4.95 -1.32
N TYR A 146 9.65 6.17 -0.79
CA TYR A 146 9.59 6.36 0.66
C TYR A 146 8.27 5.92 1.27
N ALA A 147 7.14 6.17 0.58
CA ALA A 147 5.84 5.68 1.03
C ALA A 147 5.85 4.14 1.18
N TYR A 148 6.40 3.44 0.19
CA TYR A 148 6.52 1.98 0.22
C TYR A 148 7.54 1.49 1.26
N SER A 149 8.66 2.20 1.43
CA SER A 149 9.70 1.77 2.39
C SER A 149 9.31 1.96 3.86
N LEU A 150 8.46 2.94 4.16
CA LEU A 150 7.92 3.21 5.50
C LEU A 150 6.63 2.43 5.79
N PHE A 151 5.87 2.13 4.74
CA PHE A 151 4.61 1.40 4.87
C PHE A 151 4.60 0.17 3.97
N PRO A 152 5.52 -0.80 4.15
CA PRO A 152 5.68 -1.93 3.25
C PRO A 152 4.51 -2.93 3.27
N GLN A 153 3.47 -2.70 4.07
CA GLN A 153 2.24 -3.49 4.11
C GLN A 153 0.99 -2.68 3.71
N GLY A 154 1.18 -1.48 3.15
CA GLY A 154 0.07 -0.67 2.65
C GLY A 154 -0.72 -1.40 1.56
N LYS A 155 -2.05 -1.45 1.72
CA LYS A 155 -2.97 -2.05 0.75
C LYS A 155 -3.13 -1.15 -0.48
N GLU A 156 -3.20 0.14 -0.22
CA GLU A 156 -3.24 1.18 -1.25
C GLU A 156 -2.35 2.36 -0.88
N TYR A 157 -1.72 2.93 -1.90
CA TYR A 157 -0.89 4.12 -1.81
C TYR A 157 -1.53 5.18 -2.69
N ILE A 158 -1.81 6.35 -2.13
CA ILE A 158 -2.46 7.46 -2.83
C ILE A 158 -1.51 8.65 -2.77
N LEU A 159 -0.86 8.94 -3.90
CA LEU A 159 0.06 10.07 -4.05
C LEU A 159 -0.64 11.18 -4.81
N VAL A 160 -0.38 12.43 -4.41
CA VAL A 160 -0.84 13.61 -5.12
C VAL A 160 0.34 14.54 -5.40
N GLY A 161 0.30 15.18 -6.56
CA GLY A 161 1.28 16.19 -6.98
C GLY A 161 0.71 17.10 -8.05
N LEU A 162 1.51 18.09 -8.49
CA LEU A 162 1.13 19.01 -9.57
C LEU A 162 1.66 18.54 -10.94
N GLU A 163 2.48 17.50 -10.95
CA GLU A 163 3.07 16.96 -12.15
C GLU A 163 2.02 16.22 -12.98
N PRO A 164 2.10 16.25 -14.32
CA PRO A 164 1.22 15.43 -15.13
C PRO A 164 1.49 13.94 -14.88
N VAL A 165 0.50 13.10 -15.15
CA VAL A 165 0.65 11.64 -15.09
C VAL A 165 1.77 11.17 -16.04
N GLY A 166 1.79 11.73 -17.26
CA GLY A 166 2.76 11.36 -18.29
C GLY A 166 2.48 10.01 -18.94
N SER A 167 3.46 9.50 -19.68
CA SER A 167 3.35 8.21 -20.35
C SER A 167 4.67 7.47 -20.43
N VAL A 168 4.58 6.14 -20.48
CA VAL A 168 5.71 5.26 -20.78
C VAL A 168 5.54 4.80 -22.23
N PRO A 169 6.38 5.28 -23.18
CA PRO A 169 6.28 4.88 -24.57
C PRO A 169 6.69 3.41 -24.76
N ASP A 170 6.21 2.78 -25.83
CA ASP A 170 6.67 1.46 -26.23
C ASP A 170 8.16 1.51 -26.59
N LEU A 171 8.98 0.87 -25.75
CA LEU A 171 10.43 0.84 -25.92
C LEU A 171 10.86 0.15 -27.22
N ALA A 172 10.02 -0.75 -27.75
CA ALA A 172 10.29 -1.42 -29.02
C ALA A 172 10.22 -0.46 -30.21
N THR A 173 9.40 0.59 -30.14
CA THR A 173 9.16 1.53 -31.26
C THR A 173 10.10 2.74 -31.26
N LEU A 174 10.81 3.02 -30.16
CA LEU A 174 11.70 4.18 -30.08
C LEU A 174 12.93 4.04 -30.98
N SER A 175 13.29 5.12 -31.68
CA SER A 175 14.60 5.23 -32.32
C SER A 175 15.73 5.26 -31.28
N LYS A 176 16.97 4.96 -31.69
CA LYS A 176 18.14 4.99 -30.79
C LYS A 176 18.32 6.36 -30.09
N PRO A 177 18.21 7.52 -30.78
CA PRO A 177 18.30 8.83 -30.13
C PRO A 177 17.17 9.07 -29.12
N GLN A 178 15.93 8.72 -29.46
CA GLN A 178 14.78 8.88 -28.55
C GLN A 178 14.92 8.03 -27.29
N LEU A 179 15.40 6.78 -27.42
CA LEU A 179 15.67 5.93 -26.27
C LEU A 179 16.77 6.53 -25.38
N SER A 180 17.84 7.04 -25.98
CA SER A 180 18.93 7.67 -25.26
C SER A 180 18.48 8.91 -24.47
N ASP A 181 17.71 9.80 -25.11
CA ASP A 181 17.11 10.98 -24.49
C ASP A 181 16.22 10.58 -23.30
N ARG A 182 15.38 9.56 -23.49
CA ARG A 182 14.51 9.06 -22.41
C ARG A 182 15.31 8.57 -21.20
N LEU A 183 16.33 7.75 -21.43
CA LEU A 183 17.17 7.23 -20.35
C LEU A 183 17.95 8.35 -19.65
N GLN A 184 18.35 9.40 -20.39
CA GLN A 184 18.99 10.57 -19.81
C GLN A 184 18.03 11.36 -18.92
N LYS A 185 16.81 11.67 -19.39
CA LYS A 185 15.78 12.37 -18.61
C LYS A 185 15.41 11.64 -17.31
N ILE A 186 15.35 10.31 -17.34
CA ILE A 186 15.16 9.51 -16.12
C ILE A 186 16.33 9.70 -15.15
N ARG A 187 17.57 9.65 -15.65
CA ARG A 187 18.76 9.90 -14.81
C ARG A 187 18.73 11.30 -14.23
N ASP A 188 18.38 12.32 -15.01
CA ASP A 188 18.37 13.72 -14.56
C ASP A 188 17.31 13.96 -13.48
N SER A 189 16.09 13.43 -13.69
CA SER A 189 15.03 13.50 -12.68
C SER A 189 15.41 12.80 -11.37
N LEU A 190 16.15 11.70 -11.44
CA LEU A 190 16.57 10.93 -10.26
C LEU A 190 17.92 11.35 -9.69
N TYR A 191 18.73 12.11 -10.43
CA TYR A 191 20.06 12.57 -10.02
C TYR A 191 19.99 13.38 -8.72
N SER A 192 18.88 14.08 -8.53
CA SER A 192 18.60 14.87 -7.34
C SER A 192 17.93 14.07 -6.20
N LEU A 193 17.36 12.90 -6.48
CA LEU A 193 16.61 12.04 -5.54
C LEU A 193 17.45 10.97 -4.86
N LEU A 194 18.38 10.37 -5.59
CA LEU A 194 19.17 9.25 -5.07
C LEU A 194 20.24 9.71 -4.04
N PRO A 195 20.85 10.91 -4.17
CA PRO A 195 21.78 11.41 -3.18
C PRO A 195 21.13 12.15 -2.02
N LEU A 196 19.99 12.82 -2.22
CA LEU A 196 19.34 13.66 -1.21
C LEU A 196 18.03 13.01 -0.82
N SER A 197 17.82 12.74 0.47
CA SER A 197 16.54 12.29 1.04
C SER A 197 15.39 13.31 0.87
N SER A 198 15.55 14.31 0.01
CA SER A 198 14.64 15.42 -0.28
C SER A 198 14.74 15.83 -1.73
N PHE A 199 13.60 16.18 -2.32
CA PHE A 199 13.43 16.73 -3.67
C PHE A 199 13.97 18.17 -3.75
N PRO A 200 15.01 18.49 -4.55
CA PRO A 200 15.36 19.87 -4.84
C PRO A 200 14.34 20.46 -5.83
N ILE A 201 13.52 21.38 -5.31
CA ILE A 201 12.27 21.91 -5.89
C ILE A 201 12.38 22.43 -7.35
N ASN A 202 13.54 22.94 -7.78
CA ASN A 202 13.60 23.71 -9.03
C ASN A 202 13.94 22.90 -10.29
N HIS A 203 14.86 21.92 -10.22
CA HIS A 203 15.29 21.18 -11.42
C HIS A 203 14.33 20.03 -11.77
N MET A 204 13.80 19.33 -10.76
CA MET A 204 12.83 18.26 -10.98
C MET A 204 11.47 18.73 -11.46
N LYS A 205 11.03 19.93 -11.04
CA LYS A 205 9.76 20.50 -11.50
C LYS A 205 9.75 20.60 -13.02
N VAL A 206 10.87 20.95 -13.65
CA VAL A 206 10.92 21.05 -15.11
C VAL A 206 10.83 19.66 -15.75
N ASP A 207 11.66 18.71 -15.33
CA ASP A 207 11.71 17.38 -15.96
C ASP A 207 10.38 16.62 -15.80
N LEU A 208 9.78 16.64 -14.60
CA LEU A 208 8.51 15.94 -14.35
C LEU A 208 7.33 16.65 -15.01
N GLN A 209 7.36 17.96 -15.22
CA GLN A 209 6.33 18.65 -16.00
C GLN A 209 6.36 18.24 -17.47
N GLU A 210 7.53 17.89 -18.02
CA GLU A 210 7.65 17.43 -19.41
C GLU A 210 7.32 15.94 -19.59
N GLN A 211 7.83 15.05 -18.73
CA GLN A 211 7.67 13.60 -18.91
C GLN A 211 6.56 12.96 -18.08
N GLY A 212 6.08 13.66 -17.06
CA GLY A 212 5.17 13.16 -16.03
C GLY A 212 5.79 12.15 -15.06
N VAL A 213 5.01 11.71 -14.09
CA VAL A 213 5.49 10.87 -12.99
C VAL A 213 5.62 9.39 -13.34
N LEU A 214 4.85 8.90 -14.32
CA LEU A 214 4.71 7.46 -14.57
C LEU A 214 6.04 6.75 -14.86
N PRO A 215 6.98 7.29 -15.68
CA PRO A 215 8.29 6.67 -15.87
C PRO A 215 9.10 6.51 -14.57
N ILE A 216 8.98 7.46 -13.65
CA ILE A 216 9.68 7.42 -12.36
C ILE A 216 9.02 6.43 -11.40
N LEU A 217 7.68 6.34 -11.41
CA LEU A 217 6.95 5.32 -10.66
C LEU A 217 7.36 3.90 -11.12
N TYR A 218 7.51 3.68 -12.43
CA TYR A 218 8.02 2.41 -12.97
C TYR A 218 9.42 2.08 -12.43
N VAL A 219 10.33 3.05 -12.42
CA VAL A 219 11.67 2.86 -11.84
C VAL A 219 11.58 2.43 -10.38
N PHE A 220 10.78 3.13 -9.56
CA PHE A 220 10.65 2.80 -8.15
C PHE A 220 9.99 1.45 -7.92
N MET A 221 8.97 1.08 -8.69
CA MET A 221 8.33 -0.25 -8.63
C MET A 221 9.35 -1.35 -8.87
N ALA A 222 10.11 -1.29 -9.98
CA ALA A 222 11.13 -2.30 -10.27
C ALA A 222 12.23 -2.34 -9.19
N ARG A 223 12.69 -1.18 -8.74
CA ARG A 223 13.78 -1.08 -7.75
C ARG A 223 13.38 -1.42 -6.32
N THR A 224 12.08 -1.53 -6.04
CA THR A 224 11.53 -2.05 -4.79
C THR A 224 11.05 -3.49 -4.91
N ASN A 225 11.45 -4.19 -5.99
CA ASN A 225 11.11 -5.58 -6.28
C ASN A 225 9.59 -5.82 -6.34
N ASN A 226 8.88 -4.88 -6.97
CA ASN A 226 7.46 -5.02 -7.26
C ASN A 226 7.25 -5.38 -8.72
N ARG A 227 6.41 -6.40 -8.95
CA ARG A 227 5.90 -6.77 -10.27
C ARG A 227 4.68 -5.92 -10.58
N ILE A 228 4.67 -5.27 -11.74
CA ILE A 228 3.52 -4.49 -12.20
C ILE A 228 2.52 -5.45 -12.83
N LEU A 229 1.32 -5.52 -12.28
CA LEU A 229 0.23 -6.37 -12.76
C LEU A 229 -0.58 -5.65 -13.85
N ASP A 230 -0.92 -4.39 -13.60
CA ASP A 230 -1.69 -3.59 -14.54
C ASP A 230 -1.43 -2.08 -14.35
N VAL A 231 -1.62 -1.32 -15.43
CA VAL A 231 -1.57 0.15 -15.43
C VAL A 231 -2.74 0.70 -16.22
N GLN A 232 -3.51 1.59 -15.57
CA GLN A 232 -4.70 2.21 -16.14
C GLN A 232 -4.64 3.73 -15.94
N TYR A 233 -4.88 4.48 -17.01
CA TYR A 233 -5.17 5.90 -16.92
C TYR A 233 -6.57 6.09 -16.36
N VAL A 234 -6.64 6.71 -15.18
CA VAL A 234 -7.88 6.91 -14.44
C VAL A 234 -8.15 8.39 -14.23
N GLY A 235 -9.39 8.73 -13.92
CA GLY A 235 -9.79 10.05 -13.48
C GLY A 235 -10.65 9.97 -12.25
N LEU A 236 -10.55 10.98 -11.38
CA LEU A 236 -11.53 11.18 -10.31
C LEU A 236 -12.70 11.99 -10.87
N ASP A 237 -13.89 11.39 -10.88
CA ASP A 237 -15.10 12.05 -11.35
C ASP A 237 -15.71 12.98 -10.29
N LYS A 238 -16.75 13.73 -10.66
CA LYS A 238 -17.42 14.69 -9.76
C LYS A 238 -18.15 14.04 -8.58
N GLN A 239 -18.34 12.73 -8.60
CA GLN A 239 -18.92 11.93 -7.52
C GLN A 239 -17.85 11.28 -6.65
N ALA A 240 -16.57 11.64 -6.85
CA ALA A 240 -15.41 11.08 -6.16
C ALA A 240 -15.17 9.58 -6.45
N ASN A 241 -15.66 9.07 -7.59
CA ASN A 241 -15.35 7.71 -8.03
C ASN A 241 -14.15 7.71 -8.97
N ILE A 242 -13.35 6.66 -8.86
CA ILE A 242 -12.25 6.39 -9.80
C ILE A 242 -12.83 5.71 -11.04
N GLN A 243 -12.64 6.33 -12.20
CA GLN A 243 -13.13 5.85 -13.49
C GLN A 243 -12.00 5.86 -14.53
N THR A 244 -12.22 5.23 -15.69
CA THR A 244 -11.33 5.46 -16.85
C THR A 244 -11.29 6.95 -17.16
N PHE A 245 -10.09 7.50 -17.34
CA PHE A 245 -9.90 8.94 -17.51
C PHE A 245 -10.70 9.51 -18.69
N ARG A 246 -11.34 10.66 -18.46
CA ARG A 246 -11.98 11.50 -19.47
C ARG A 246 -11.65 12.96 -19.20
N GLU A 247 -11.67 13.78 -20.25
CA GLU A 247 -11.49 15.23 -20.13
C GLU A 247 -12.49 15.82 -19.12
N GLY A 248 -12.02 16.74 -18.28
CA GLY A 248 -12.81 17.35 -17.20
C GLY A 248 -12.76 16.62 -15.85
N MET A 249 -12.14 15.43 -15.79
CA MET A 249 -11.81 14.75 -14.52
C MET A 249 -10.46 15.18 -13.98
N ILE A 250 -10.19 14.93 -12.70
CA ILE A 250 -8.83 15.02 -12.16
C ILE A 250 -8.02 13.87 -12.75
N PRO A 251 -6.94 14.13 -13.53
CA PRO A 251 -6.18 13.07 -14.18
C PRO A 251 -5.36 12.27 -13.16
N GLY A 252 -5.29 10.96 -13.38
CA GLY A 252 -4.50 10.06 -12.55
C GLY A 252 -4.10 8.76 -13.25
N VAL A 253 -3.38 7.92 -12.51
CA VAL A 253 -3.01 6.57 -12.92
C VAL A 253 -3.22 5.60 -11.76
N LYS A 254 -3.76 4.43 -12.07
CA LYS A 254 -3.84 3.27 -11.17
C LYS A 254 -2.80 2.26 -11.63
N ILE A 255 -1.92 1.85 -10.72
CA ILE A 255 -0.94 0.78 -10.91
C ILE A 255 -1.30 -0.34 -9.94
N ALA A 256 -1.77 -1.47 -10.46
CA ALA A 256 -1.86 -2.70 -9.69
C ALA A 256 -0.48 -3.37 -9.69
N PHE A 257 0.00 -3.77 -8.53
CA PHE A 257 1.30 -4.42 -8.39
C PHE A 257 1.28 -5.48 -7.30
N VAL A 258 2.27 -6.35 -7.30
CA VAL A 258 2.49 -7.33 -6.24
C VAL A 258 3.97 -7.32 -5.88
N SER A 259 4.29 -7.41 -4.60
CA SER A 259 5.67 -7.60 -4.19
C SER A 259 6.12 -9.00 -4.61
N GLU A 260 7.35 -9.16 -5.11
CA GLU A 260 7.86 -10.42 -5.70
C GLU A 260 7.71 -11.67 -4.79
N ARG A 261 7.53 -11.48 -3.48
CA ARG A 261 7.38 -12.56 -2.48
C ARG A 261 5.96 -12.75 -1.98
N GLU A 262 5.01 -12.00 -2.51
CA GLU A 262 3.62 -11.99 -2.09
C GLU A 262 2.73 -12.42 -3.26
N ILE A 263 1.50 -12.80 -2.95
CA ILE A 263 0.47 -13.12 -3.95
C ILE A 263 -0.66 -12.10 -3.97
N GLU A 264 -0.78 -11.28 -2.91
CA GLU A 264 -1.86 -10.31 -2.75
C GLU A 264 -1.55 -9.02 -3.53
N PRO A 265 -2.39 -8.65 -4.52
CA PRO A 265 -2.24 -7.41 -5.24
C PRO A 265 -2.45 -6.19 -4.33
N ARG A 266 -1.69 -5.15 -4.63
CA ARG A 266 -1.76 -3.83 -4.01
C ARG A 266 -1.94 -2.79 -5.08
N THR A 267 -2.38 -1.59 -4.67
CA THR A 267 -2.65 -0.52 -5.62
C THR A 267 -1.87 0.75 -5.29
N LEU A 268 -1.23 1.34 -6.30
CA LEU A 268 -0.77 2.72 -6.27
C LEU A 268 -1.68 3.58 -7.15
N TYR A 269 -2.19 4.65 -6.56
CA TYR A 269 -2.85 5.75 -7.24
C TYR A 269 -1.92 6.97 -7.22
N TYR A 270 -1.83 7.64 -8.37
CA TYR A 270 -1.34 9.01 -8.44
C TYR A 270 -2.41 9.90 -9.07
N PHE A 271 -2.68 11.06 -8.47
CA PHE A 271 -3.53 12.10 -9.04
C PHE A 271 -2.76 13.42 -9.19
N SER A 272 -2.94 14.06 -10.35
CA SER A 272 -2.40 15.40 -10.60
C SER A 272 -3.45 16.43 -10.20
N ALA A 273 -3.25 17.11 -9.06
CA ALA A 273 -4.22 18.03 -8.49
C ALA A 273 -3.57 19.13 -7.64
N ASP A 274 -4.17 20.32 -7.65
CA ASP A 274 -3.81 21.39 -6.73
C ASP A 274 -4.55 21.23 -5.38
N LEU A 275 -3.77 21.03 -4.31
CA LEU A 275 -4.27 20.89 -2.94
C LEU A 275 -4.39 22.22 -2.18
N SER A 276 -4.14 23.34 -2.84
CA SER A 276 -4.46 24.65 -2.27
C SER A 276 -5.97 24.76 -2.01
N ASN A 277 -6.38 25.68 -1.15
CA ASN A 277 -7.79 25.92 -0.86
C ASN A 277 -8.60 26.29 -2.12
N ASP A 278 -7.96 26.94 -3.09
CA ASP A 278 -8.54 27.31 -4.38
C ASP A 278 -8.68 26.08 -5.29
N GLY A 279 -7.63 25.25 -5.36
CA GLY A 279 -7.66 23.99 -6.09
C GLY A 279 -8.73 23.03 -5.56
N LEU A 280 -8.81 22.86 -4.24
CA LEU A 280 -9.84 22.06 -3.57
C LEU A 280 -11.25 22.64 -3.70
N GLN A 281 -11.39 23.96 -3.92
CA GLN A 281 -12.68 24.56 -4.23
C GLN A 281 -13.14 24.25 -5.66
N GLN A 282 -12.20 24.18 -6.61
CA GLN A 282 -12.48 23.80 -7.99
C GLN A 282 -12.73 22.29 -8.14
N HIS A 283 -12.11 21.51 -7.26
CA HIS A 283 -12.15 20.05 -7.25
C HIS A 283 -12.59 19.48 -5.89
N PRO A 284 -13.83 19.76 -5.44
CA PRO A 284 -14.34 19.25 -4.17
C PRO A 284 -14.42 17.72 -4.14
N GLU A 285 -14.50 17.07 -5.30
CA GLU A 285 -14.44 15.61 -5.42
C GLU A 285 -13.21 14.99 -4.75
N LEU A 286 -12.09 15.71 -4.68
CA LEU A 286 -10.86 15.22 -4.05
C LEU A 286 -10.98 15.12 -2.52
N ILE A 287 -11.65 16.10 -1.88
CA ILE A 287 -11.94 16.04 -0.44
C ILE A 287 -12.85 14.85 -0.14
N ASN A 288 -13.88 14.66 -0.96
CA ASN A 288 -14.83 13.57 -0.79
C ASN A 288 -14.16 12.21 -0.95
N PHE A 289 -13.27 12.06 -1.93
CA PHE A 289 -12.48 10.84 -2.13
C PHE A 289 -11.61 10.52 -0.91
N ILE A 290 -10.84 11.50 -0.42
CA ILE A 290 -9.97 11.29 0.76
C ILE A 290 -10.81 10.96 2.01
N SER A 291 -12.00 11.54 2.15
CA SER A 291 -12.89 11.29 3.29
C SER A 291 -13.52 9.89 3.29
N GLN A 292 -13.46 9.17 2.17
CA GLN A 292 -13.94 7.80 2.04
C GLN A 292 -12.85 6.76 2.36
N LEU A 293 -11.59 7.18 2.52
CA LEU A 293 -10.49 6.26 2.80
C LEU A 293 -10.60 5.74 4.24
N GLU A 294 -10.57 4.43 4.38
CA GLU A 294 -10.56 3.75 5.67
C GLU A 294 -9.13 3.46 6.14
N ASN A 295 -8.91 3.36 7.45
CA ASN A 295 -7.60 3.05 8.04
C ASN A 295 -6.46 3.97 7.53
N LEU A 296 -6.79 5.25 7.33
CA LEU A 296 -5.91 6.22 6.69
C LEU A 296 -4.66 6.53 7.51
N VAL A 297 -3.50 6.37 6.87
CA VAL A 297 -2.21 6.85 7.35
C VAL A 297 -1.74 7.96 6.42
N THR A 298 -1.51 9.15 6.97
CA THR A 298 -0.97 10.27 6.20
C THR A 298 0.54 10.31 6.32
N TYR A 299 1.23 10.41 5.19
CA TYR A 299 2.66 10.63 5.12
C TYR A 299 2.96 12.00 4.52
N LEU A 300 3.80 12.79 5.19
CA LEU A 300 4.24 14.10 4.73
C LEU A 300 5.76 14.15 4.75
N LYS A 301 6.36 14.45 3.61
CA LYS A 301 7.79 14.63 3.53
C LYS A 301 8.15 15.73 2.55
N ALA A 302 9.10 16.58 2.94
CA ALA A 302 9.57 17.72 2.17
C ALA A 302 8.39 18.52 1.56
N ALA A 303 7.36 18.77 2.36
CA ALA A 303 6.07 19.32 1.92
C ALA A 303 6.10 20.85 1.76
N SER A 304 7.28 21.43 1.51
CA SER A 304 7.51 22.86 1.30
C SER A 304 6.89 23.80 2.36
N TYR A 305 6.62 23.30 3.58
CA TYR A 305 5.94 24.05 4.63
C TYR A 305 4.59 24.65 4.19
N LEU A 306 3.92 24.03 3.21
CA LEU A 306 2.69 24.56 2.61
C LEU A 306 1.58 24.73 3.65
N MET A 307 1.45 23.75 4.56
CA MET A 307 0.42 23.74 5.60
C MET A 307 0.72 24.64 6.81
N TYR A 308 1.77 25.48 6.73
CA TYR A 308 1.96 26.61 7.63
C TYR A 308 1.17 27.84 7.16
N SER A 309 0.68 27.83 5.92
CA SER A 309 -0.11 28.91 5.33
C SER A 309 -1.61 28.59 5.39
N GLU A 310 -2.42 29.61 5.61
CA GLU A 310 -3.89 29.52 5.49
C GLU A 310 -4.36 29.12 4.09
N ARG A 311 -3.51 29.25 3.06
CA ARG A 311 -3.83 28.79 1.69
C ARG A 311 -3.98 27.27 1.59
N PHE A 312 -3.53 26.51 2.58
CA PHE A 312 -3.63 25.05 2.63
C PHE A 312 -4.39 24.57 3.89
N SER A 313 -5.23 25.42 4.49
CA SER A 313 -5.99 25.07 5.68
C SER A 313 -6.97 23.93 5.44
N LYS A 314 -7.66 23.88 4.30
CA LYS A 314 -8.65 22.82 4.01
C LYS A 314 -8.02 21.43 3.98
N ILE A 315 -6.90 21.27 3.28
CA ILE A 315 -6.19 19.98 3.26
C ILE A 315 -5.64 19.65 4.64
N LYS A 316 -5.07 20.62 5.36
CA LYS A 316 -4.57 20.42 6.71
C LYS A 316 -5.64 19.90 7.66
N ASP A 317 -6.82 20.54 7.66
CA ASP A 317 -7.94 20.18 8.54
C ASP A 317 -8.54 18.81 8.16
N LEU A 318 -8.60 18.50 6.86
CA LEU A 318 -9.00 17.19 6.36
C LEU A 318 -8.05 16.10 6.85
N LEU A 319 -6.74 16.31 6.72
CA LEU A 319 -5.73 15.36 7.19
C LEU A 319 -5.83 15.13 8.71
N LEU A 320 -5.99 16.20 9.49
CA LEU A 320 -6.12 16.12 10.95
C LEU A 320 -7.41 15.41 11.41
N SER A 321 -8.48 15.47 10.62
CA SER A 321 -9.76 14.83 10.96
C SER A 321 -9.84 13.37 10.52
N GLN A 322 -9.32 13.04 9.34
CA GLN A 322 -9.45 11.70 8.74
C GLN A 322 -8.33 10.73 9.10
N SER A 323 -7.12 11.23 9.37
CA SER A 323 -5.98 10.33 9.59
C SER A 323 -6.07 9.63 10.94
N ASN A 324 -5.80 8.33 10.93
CA ASN A 324 -5.56 7.54 12.15
C ASN A 324 -4.11 7.67 12.61
N TYR A 325 -3.19 7.87 11.67
CA TYR A 325 -1.77 8.10 11.95
C TYR A 325 -1.22 9.14 10.98
N LEU A 326 -0.26 9.94 11.43
CA LEU A 326 0.39 10.95 10.60
C LEU A 326 1.91 10.95 10.83
N LEU A 327 2.67 10.56 9.82
CA LEU A 327 4.12 10.58 9.83
C LEU A 327 4.64 11.81 9.07
N GLN A 328 5.47 12.65 9.68
CA GLN A 328 5.97 13.85 9.01
C GLN A 328 7.38 14.30 9.40
N ASP A 329 8.09 14.97 8.50
CA ASP A 329 9.19 15.86 8.92
C ASP A 329 8.67 17.26 9.30
N ASP A 330 9.58 18.17 9.65
CA ASP A 330 9.21 19.50 10.12
C ASP A 330 8.55 20.38 9.05
N SER A 331 8.72 20.05 7.77
CA SER A 331 8.10 20.73 6.63
C SER A 331 6.64 20.39 6.37
N GLY A 332 6.04 19.44 7.10
CA GLY A 332 4.61 19.13 7.01
C GLY A 332 3.72 20.21 7.65
N MET A 333 3.19 19.91 8.83
CA MET A 333 2.36 20.80 9.64
C MET A 333 3.13 21.32 10.87
N PRO A 334 2.87 22.56 11.31
CA PRO A 334 3.45 23.06 12.54
C PRO A 334 2.89 22.33 13.77
N LEU A 335 3.70 22.16 14.81
CA LEU A 335 3.40 21.49 16.08
C LEU A 335 2.08 21.99 16.69
N LYS A 336 1.86 23.31 16.68
CA LYS A 336 0.63 23.95 17.18
C LYS A 336 -0.67 23.53 16.47
N SER A 337 -0.58 22.81 15.35
CA SER A 337 -1.77 22.28 14.65
C SER A 337 -2.34 21.04 15.32
N PHE A 338 -1.56 20.38 16.17
CA PHE A 338 -1.94 19.12 16.81
C PHE A 338 -2.54 19.41 18.19
N ASP A 339 -3.84 19.17 18.31
CA ASP A 339 -4.53 19.17 19.61
C ASP A 339 -4.07 17.96 20.43
N SER A 340 -3.41 18.21 21.57
CA SER A 340 -2.89 17.17 22.47
C SER A 340 -3.98 16.33 23.13
N SER A 341 -5.25 16.74 23.09
CA SER A 341 -6.38 15.91 23.52
C SER A 341 -6.73 14.83 22.50
N GLN A 342 -6.37 15.01 21.23
CA GLN A 342 -6.67 14.11 20.12
C GLN A 342 -5.44 13.34 19.63
N TRP A 343 -4.26 13.96 19.70
CA TRP A 343 -3.01 13.47 19.16
C TRP A 343 -1.99 13.16 20.26
N ASP A 344 -1.45 11.94 20.18
CA ASP A 344 -0.32 11.46 20.96
C ASP A 344 0.97 11.62 20.13
N LEU A 345 1.88 12.48 20.59
CA LEU A 345 3.03 12.89 19.77
C LEU A 345 4.27 12.11 20.18
N THR A 346 4.94 11.47 19.22
CA THR A 346 6.20 10.78 19.43
C THR A 346 7.29 11.42 18.56
N PHE A 347 8.40 11.82 19.17
CA PHE A 347 9.47 12.51 18.48
C PHE A 347 10.65 11.57 18.26
N TYR A 348 11.31 11.71 17.11
CA TYR A 348 12.51 10.95 16.78
C TYR A 348 13.60 11.91 16.27
N GLY A 349 14.85 11.52 16.46
CA GLY A 349 15.97 12.26 15.91
C GLY A 349 16.24 13.58 16.60
N ASN A 350 16.37 14.67 15.84
CA ASN A 350 16.71 16.00 16.33
C ASN A 350 15.85 17.09 15.65
N TYR A 351 15.83 18.30 16.19
CA TYR A 351 15.32 19.48 15.50
C TYR A 351 16.19 20.70 15.77
N THR A 352 16.73 21.28 14.71
CA THR A 352 17.63 22.44 14.80
C THR A 352 16.98 23.70 14.26
N ARG A 353 16.85 23.81 12.94
CA ARG A 353 16.13 24.89 12.25
C ARG A 353 15.88 24.51 10.79
N PRO A 354 14.81 25.01 10.14
CA PRO A 354 14.62 24.84 8.71
C PRO A 354 15.82 25.32 7.88
N ILE A 355 15.95 24.81 6.65
CA ILE A 355 16.90 25.35 5.66
C ILE A 355 16.64 26.85 5.42
N SER A 356 17.64 27.59 4.94
CA SER A 356 17.58 29.06 4.80
C SER A 356 16.32 29.56 4.06
N LEU A 357 15.88 28.83 3.02
CA LEU A 357 14.68 29.12 2.25
C LEU A 357 13.40 29.16 3.11
N PHE A 358 13.34 28.37 4.17
CA PHE A 358 12.21 28.22 5.07
C PHE A 358 12.52 28.68 6.50
N SER A 359 13.54 29.51 6.69
CA SER A 359 13.99 29.99 8.01
C SER A 359 12.87 30.64 8.84
N ASN A 360 11.89 31.27 8.20
CA ASN A 360 10.69 31.84 8.82
C ASN A 360 9.63 30.81 9.26
N ARG A 361 9.95 29.51 9.18
CA ARG A 361 9.11 28.39 9.64
C ARG A 361 9.66 27.71 10.88
N TYR A 362 10.68 28.30 11.48
CA TYR A 362 11.27 27.85 12.73
C TYR A 362 10.23 27.76 13.86
N GLN A 363 10.34 26.71 14.68
CA GLN A 363 9.40 26.39 15.76
C GLN A 363 10.13 26.36 17.11
N PRO A 364 10.10 27.46 17.89
CA PRO A 364 10.77 27.52 19.19
C PRO A 364 10.30 26.44 20.17
N GLU A 365 8.99 26.18 20.22
CA GLU A 365 8.40 25.16 21.10
C GLU A 365 8.88 23.74 20.73
N LEU A 366 9.02 23.46 19.44
CA LEU A 366 9.55 22.18 18.98
C LEU A 366 11.03 22.04 19.34
N GLN A 367 11.84 23.09 19.16
CA GLN A 367 13.24 23.04 19.60
C GLN A 367 13.32 22.80 21.11
N GLN A 368 12.45 23.44 21.89
CA GLN A 368 12.44 23.24 23.34
C GLN A 368 12.18 21.78 23.70
N ILE A 369 11.23 21.10 23.03
CA ILE A 369 10.97 19.66 23.24
C ILE A 369 12.25 18.85 23.01
N TYR A 370 12.93 19.03 21.88
CA TYR A 370 14.17 18.30 21.57
C TYR A 370 15.35 18.64 22.49
N LEU A 371 15.34 19.80 23.15
CA LEU A 371 16.36 20.17 24.14
C LEU A 371 16.08 19.61 25.54
N THR A 372 14.84 19.24 25.85
CA THR A 372 14.44 18.83 27.21
C THR A 372 14.02 17.39 27.36
N ASP A 373 13.62 16.72 26.27
CA ASP A 373 13.15 15.35 26.29
C ASP A 373 14.27 14.38 25.92
N ASP A 374 14.95 13.86 26.94
CA ASP A 374 16.02 12.87 26.79
C ASP A 374 15.52 11.47 26.37
N SER A 375 14.19 11.25 26.28
CA SER A 375 13.61 9.97 25.84
C SER A 375 13.49 9.84 24.32
N ILE A 376 13.72 10.93 23.58
CA ILE A 376 13.65 10.96 22.11
C ILE A 376 14.70 10.02 21.52
N LYS A 377 14.23 8.98 20.82
CA LYS A 377 15.10 8.02 20.14
C LYS A 377 15.77 8.68 18.93
N PRO A 378 17.06 8.39 18.65
CA PRO A 378 17.70 8.91 17.45
C PRO A 378 17.09 8.30 16.18
N LEU A 379 17.06 9.09 15.10
CA LEU A 379 16.82 8.59 13.76
C LEU A 379 18.15 8.40 13.05
N ASN A 380 18.37 7.29 12.35
CA ASN A 380 19.64 7.00 11.68
C ASN A 380 19.57 7.13 10.16
N PHE A 381 18.48 7.68 9.62
CA PHE A 381 18.32 8.04 8.22
C PHE A 381 17.80 9.47 8.12
N ASN A 382 17.85 10.04 6.91
CA ASN A 382 17.44 11.41 6.67
C ASN A 382 16.02 11.44 6.09
N ILE A 383 15.25 12.45 6.47
CA ILE A 383 13.92 12.75 5.94
C ILE A 383 13.72 14.28 5.92
N GLY A 384 12.94 14.77 4.96
CA GLY A 384 12.76 16.21 4.77
C GLY A 384 14.01 16.92 4.23
N TYR A 385 13.99 18.26 4.24
CA TYR A 385 14.97 19.10 3.57
C TYR A 385 16.38 19.10 4.17
N GLN A 386 16.55 18.57 5.38
CA GLN A 386 17.84 18.58 6.05
C GLN A 386 18.59 17.27 5.82
N PHE A 387 19.57 17.33 4.93
CA PHE A 387 20.38 16.17 4.55
C PHE A 387 21.52 15.82 5.53
N LYS A 388 21.64 16.56 6.64
CA LYS A 388 22.71 16.40 7.66
C LYS A 388 22.23 16.44 9.11
N SER A 389 20.93 16.57 9.35
CA SER A 389 20.35 16.45 10.68
C SER A 389 19.31 15.35 10.62
N ASN A 390 19.43 14.43 11.57
CA ASN A 390 18.54 13.29 11.72
C ASN A 390 17.17 13.77 12.23
N GLU A 391 16.39 14.55 11.50
CA GLU A 391 15.14 15.14 12.02
C GLU A 391 13.92 14.35 11.58
N CYS A 392 13.06 13.86 12.49
CA CYS A 392 11.79 13.24 12.12
C CYS A 392 10.73 13.34 13.23
N LYS A 393 9.47 13.58 12.85
CA LYS A 393 8.34 13.64 13.77
C LYS A 393 7.37 12.52 13.46
N ILE A 394 6.83 11.87 14.48
CA ILE A 394 5.86 10.79 14.30
C ILE A 394 4.66 11.05 15.17
N LEU A 395 3.54 11.37 14.54
CA LEU A 395 2.37 11.83 15.23
C LEU A 395 1.34 10.70 15.17
N ARG A 396 0.97 10.19 16.34
CA ARG A 396 0.02 9.09 16.49
C ARG A 396 -1.30 9.68 16.96
N ARG A 397 -2.43 9.32 16.36
CA ARG A 397 -3.73 9.68 16.95
C ARG A 397 -4.07 8.70 18.06
N LYS A 398 -4.67 9.19 19.14
CA LYS A 398 -5.37 8.32 20.10
C LYS A 398 -6.77 8.08 19.54
N THR A 399 -6.98 6.95 18.85
CA THR A 399 -8.36 6.47 18.69
C THR A 399 -8.84 6.03 20.07
N THR A 400 -9.80 6.77 20.64
CA THR A 400 -10.83 6.10 21.43
C THR A 400 -11.41 5.02 20.51
N GLU A 401 -11.35 3.76 20.92
CA GLU A 401 -12.17 2.72 20.29
C GLU A 401 -13.57 3.31 20.06
N PRO A 402 -14.16 3.16 18.87
CA PRO A 402 -15.56 3.53 18.73
C PRO A 402 -16.31 2.76 19.81
N ALA A 403 -16.99 3.48 20.70
CA ALA A 403 -17.91 2.87 21.63
C ALA A 403 -18.76 1.92 20.80
N CYS A 404 -18.62 0.63 21.08
CA CYS A 404 -19.37 -0.43 20.45
C CYS A 404 -20.85 -0.03 20.63
N THR A 405 -21.46 0.54 19.60
CA THR A 405 -22.88 0.76 19.55
C THR A 405 -23.44 -0.64 19.38
N SER A 406 -23.69 -1.24 20.54
CA SER A 406 -24.37 -2.51 20.72
C SER A 406 -25.68 -2.46 19.96
N SER A 407 -25.67 -3.06 18.78
CA SER A 407 -26.88 -3.43 18.05
C SER A 407 -26.58 -4.74 17.36
N ASN A 408 -27.08 -5.79 18.00
CA ASN A 408 -27.17 -7.18 17.54
C ASN A 408 -25.89 -8.02 17.56
N LEU A 409 -25.61 -8.61 18.73
CA LEU A 409 -25.49 -10.07 18.83
C LEU A 409 -25.82 -10.52 20.27
N MET A 410 -27.12 -10.62 20.58
CA MET A 410 -27.59 -11.47 21.69
C MET A 410 -27.37 -12.93 21.28
N LEU A 411 -26.19 -13.47 21.57
CA LEU A 411 -26.02 -14.92 21.69
C LEU A 411 -26.49 -15.31 23.08
N ALA A 412 -27.69 -15.91 23.11
CA ALA A 412 -28.34 -16.49 24.27
C ALA A 412 -27.38 -17.44 25.01
N LYS A 413 -26.93 -17.01 26.18
CA LYS A 413 -26.36 -17.91 27.19
C LYS A 413 -27.53 -18.47 27.98
N VAL A 414 -28.07 -19.61 27.52
CA VAL A 414 -29.05 -20.40 28.27
C VAL A 414 -28.37 -20.91 29.53
N ARG A 415 -28.59 -20.23 30.66
CA ARG A 415 -28.53 -20.86 31.99
C ARG A 415 -29.93 -21.31 32.34
N LYS A 416 -30.09 -22.64 32.41
CA LYS A 416 -31.13 -23.28 33.21
C LYS A 416 -31.04 -22.74 34.63
N ASP A 417 -32.14 -22.20 35.13
CA ASP A 417 -32.58 -22.54 36.48
C ASP A 417 -34.10 -22.42 36.57
N ASP A 418 -34.68 -23.53 37.01
CA ASP A 418 -36.09 -23.73 37.29
C ASP A 418 -36.51 -22.87 38.49
N SER A 419 -37.60 -22.12 38.35
CA SER A 419 -38.54 -21.91 39.46
C SER A 419 -39.84 -21.26 38.99
N LEU A 420 -40.88 -22.11 38.95
CA LEU A 420 -42.17 -21.91 39.60
C LEU A 420 -42.97 -20.63 39.28
N VAL A 421 -44.03 -20.82 38.49
CA VAL A 421 -45.29 -20.08 38.69
C VAL A 421 -46.39 -21.07 39.10
N ARG A 422 -47.04 -20.71 40.21
CA ARG A 422 -48.17 -21.33 40.90
C ARG A 422 -49.39 -21.52 39.99
N SER A 423 -50.13 -22.62 40.16
CA SER A 423 -51.56 -22.61 40.54
C SER A 423 -52.14 -24.04 40.53
N GLU A 424 -52.94 -24.30 41.56
CA GLU A 424 -53.74 -25.50 41.90
C GLU A 424 -53.03 -26.71 42.55
#